data_AF-A0A7W1EFR9-F1
#
_entry.id   AF-A0A7W1EFR9-F1
#
_cell.length_a   1.000
_cell.length_b   1.000
_cell.length_c   1.000
_cell.angle_alpha   90.00
_cell.angle_beta   90.00
_cell.angle_gamma   90.00
#
_symmetry.space_group_name_H-M   'P 1'
#
loop_
_entity.id
_entity.type
_entity.pdbx_description
1 polymer ?
#
loop_
_entity_poly.entity_id
_entity_poly.type
_entity_poly.pdbx_seq_one_letter_code
_entity_poly.pdbx_strand_id
1 'polypeptide(L)'
;MVKRIFLIAFIFCLGSSFGQTKKVDPKTKGKGKGKTEATTTQTVVEEPELSPMEKLESELLPEWVLEPNSPKKVLLKDRKRKNDSLRLALRTKLKKEAMTFAVKTKYPKKPNEKIQLCINISAKDTNITYCVNDSICKDPEVAKVLYEKSVGDTTFMLVYVDAFTKSKSDPGLCNAGHETKLFFARWNTKDNKAIWKQKTISSCIKGVTNMTKEPVANWDKSSVLNLSYHKGSNFYDLKFDPEHPELGIQSPKDSEPK
;
A
#
# COMPACT_ATOMS: atom_id res chain seq x y z
N MET A 1 0.74 22.69 59.73
CA MET A 1 -0.60 22.65 59.07
C MET A 1 -0.57 21.53 58.03
N VAL A 2 -0.79 20.29 58.44
CA VAL A 2 -2.07 19.54 58.44
C VAL A 2 -2.51 19.10 57.03
N LYS A 3 -2.30 17.79 56.81
CA LYS A 3 -2.82 16.88 55.78
C LYS A 3 -4.29 17.12 55.43
N ARG A 4 -4.69 16.85 54.17
CA ARG A 4 -5.91 16.07 53.86
C ARG A 4 -5.74 15.24 52.58
N ILE A 5 -5.69 13.93 52.77
CA ILE A 5 -6.09 12.87 51.84
C ILE A 5 -7.61 12.84 51.86
N PHE A 6 -8.28 12.68 50.71
CA PHE A 6 -9.59 12.03 50.64
C PHE A 6 -9.72 11.23 49.35
N LEU A 7 -9.97 9.94 49.56
CA LEU A 7 -10.31 8.91 48.59
C LEU A 7 -11.78 8.60 48.83
N ILE A 8 -12.63 8.69 47.81
CA ILE A 8 -13.99 8.13 47.85
C ILE A 8 -14.27 7.51 46.47
N ALA A 9 -14.36 6.18 46.47
CA ALA A 9 -14.97 5.40 45.40
C ALA A 9 -16.50 5.44 45.54
N PHE A 10 -17.22 5.45 44.42
CA PHE A 10 -18.61 5.01 44.41
C PHE A 10 -18.93 4.22 43.13
N ILE A 11 -19.47 3.04 43.39
CA ILE A 11 -19.94 2.00 42.49
C ILE A 11 -21.42 2.29 42.17
N PHE A 12 -21.92 1.64 41.10
CA PHE A 12 -23.32 1.40 40.72
C PHE A 12 -23.97 2.42 39.76
N CYS A 13 -24.31 1.98 38.55
CA CYS A 13 -25.60 1.31 38.30
C CYS A 13 -25.67 0.64 36.92
N LEU A 14 -26.30 -0.53 36.94
CA LEU A 14 -26.80 -1.30 35.80
C LEU A 14 -27.89 -0.51 35.05
N GLY A 15 -27.98 -0.71 33.74
CA GLY A 15 -29.03 -0.14 32.90
C GLY A 15 -29.19 -0.90 31.59
N SER A 16 -30.04 -1.92 31.63
CA SER A 16 -30.63 -2.63 30.48
C SER A 16 -31.43 -1.70 29.56
N SER A 17 -31.38 -1.94 28.24
CA SER A 17 -32.41 -1.52 27.27
C SER A 17 -32.40 -2.51 26.10
N PHE A 18 -33.29 -3.51 26.15
CA PHE A 18 -34.56 -3.54 25.41
C PHE A 18 -34.39 -3.57 23.88
N GLY A 19 -34.42 -4.78 23.35
CA GLY A 19 -34.74 -5.02 21.95
C GLY A 19 -36.21 -4.72 21.67
N GLN A 20 -36.46 -3.97 20.62
CA GLN A 20 -37.74 -3.88 19.94
C GLN A 20 -37.49 -3.99 18.43
N THR A 21 -37.91 -5.10 17.82
CA THR A 21 -38.60 -5.03 16.53
C THR A 21 -39.62 -6.16 16.46
N LYS A 22 -40.82 -5.75 16.06
CA LYS A 22 -42.06 -6.50 16.03
C LYS A 22 -42.06 -7.63 15.00
N LYS A 23 -42.90 -8.62 15.28
CA LYS A 23 -43.34 -9.77 14.46
C LYS A 23 -43.89 -9.34 13.09
N VAL A 24 -43.58 -10.13 12.06
CA VAL A 24 -44.56 -10.57 11.04
C VAL A 24 -44.23 -12.04 10.70
N ASP A 25 -45.21 -12.93 10.89
CA ASP A 25 -45.15 -14.37 10.57
C ASP A 25 -45.12 -14.63 9.05
N PRO A 26 -44.55 -15.78 8.60
CA PRO A 26 -44.97 -16.39 7.34
C PRO A 26 -45.62 -17.77 7.59
N LYS A 27 -46.88 -17.88 7.17
CA LYS A 27 -47.63 -19.10 6.86
C LYS A 27 -48.15 -18.87 5.43
N THR A 28 -48.12 -19.76 4.43
CA THR A 28 -47.83 -21.20 4.34
C THR A 28 -47.70 -21.56 2.84
N LYS A 29 -47.10 -22.73 2.55
CA LYS A 29 -47.37 -23.66 1.44
C LYS A 29 -46.97 -23.29 0.00
N GLY A 30 -45.94 -23.98 -0.48
CA GLY A 30 -45.73 -24.32 -1.89
C GLY A 30 -44.91 -25.60 -2.00
N LYS A 31 -45.55 -26.68 -2.43
CA LYS A 31 -45.01 -28.04 -2.56
C LYS A 31 -44.47 -28.20 -3.98
N GLY A 32 -43.18 -28.45 -4.16
CA GLY A 32 -42.56 -28.70 -5.47
C GLY A 32 -41.36 -29.63 -5.35
N LYS A 33 -41.54 -30.90 -5.73
CA LYS A 33 -40.47 -31.87 -5.94
C LYS A 33 -39.72 -31.48 -7.22
N GLY A 34 -38.39 -31.33 -7.13
CA GLY A 34 -37.49 -31.24 -8.28
C GLY A 34 -36.13 -31.77 -7.88
N LYS A 35 -35.74 -32.93 -8.44
CA LYS A 35 -34.38 -33.46 -8.40
C LYS A 35 -33.52 -32.57 -9.31
N THR A 36 -32.44 -32.00 -8.79
CA THR A 36 -31.29 -31.60 -9.61
C THR A 36 -30.04 -31.54 -8.76
N GLU A 37 -29.15 -32.48 -9.07
CA GLU A 37 -27.68 -32.41 -9.06
C GLU A 37 -26.97 -31.60 -7.98
N ALA A 38 -26.22 -32.33 -7.15
CA ALA A 38 -25.15 -31.79 -6.32
C ALA A 38 -24.12 -31.12 -7.25
N THR A 39 -24.26 -29.80 -7.41
CA THR A 39 -23.17 -28.97 -7.91
C THR A 39 -22.12 -28.93 -6.82
N THR A 40 -21.04 -29.66 -7.03
CA THR A 40 -19.79 -29.51 -6.29
C THR A 40 -19.39 -28.04 -6.38
N THR A 41 -19.67 -27.28 -5.32
CA THR A 41 -19.03 -26.00 -5.09
C THR A 41 -17.54 -26.29 -5.01
N GLN A 42 -16.84 -26.11 -6.13
CA GLN A 42 -15.40 -25.93 -6.09
C GLN A 42 -15.18 -24.63 -5.33
N THR A 43 -14.99 -24.76 -4.02
CA THR A 43 -14.34 -23.76 -3.21
C THR A 43 -12.97 -23.55 -3.86
N VAL A 44 -12.88 -22.53 -4.71
CA VAL A 44 -11.59 -21.97 -5.09
C VAL A 44 -11.03 -21.43 -3.79
N VAL A 45 -10.23 -22.26 -3.13
CA VAL A 45 -9.40 -21.84 -2.00
C VAL A 45 -8.44 -20.85 -2.62
N GLU A 46 -8.70 -19.55 -2.44
CA GLU A 46 -7.69 -18.53 -2.62
C GLU A 46 -6.52 -18.91 -1.70
N GLU A 47 -5.49 -19.49 -2.29
CA GLU A 47 -4.23 -19.75 -1.61
C GLU A 47 -3.72 -18.39 -1.14
N PRO A 48 -3.53 -18.18 0.18
CA PRO A 48 -3.00 -16.92 0.67
C PRO A 48 -1.63 -16.70 0.04
N GLU A 49 -1.42 -15.55 -0.59
CA GLU A 49 -0.12 -15.17 -1.14
C GLU A 49 0.91 -15.11 -0.02
N LEU A 50 1.63 -16.22 0.19
CA LEU A 50 2.67 -16.32 1.21
C LEU A 50 3.78 -15.30 0.92
N SER A 51 4.21 -14.60 1.96
CA SER A 51 5.33 -13.68 1.85
C SER A 51 6.60 -14.42 1.40
N PRO A 52 7.57 -13.74 0.74
CA PRO A 52 8.79 -14.39 0.29
C PRO A 52 9.57 -15.11 1.39
N MET A 53 9.45 -14.64 2.64
CA MET A 53 10.08 -15.26 3.80
C MET A 53 9.35 -16.55 4.22
N GLU A 54 8.02 -16.56 4.22
CA GLU A 54 7.23 -17.74 4.57
C GLU A 54 7.39 -18.86 3.55
N LYS A 55 7.49 -18.51 2.26
CA LYS A 55 7.85 -19.47 1.20
C LYS A 55 9.20 -20.11 1.48
N LEU A 56 10.22 -19.31 1.80
CA LEU A 56 11.53 -19.85 2.16
C LEU A 56 11.44 -20.79 3.37
N GLU A 57 10.79 -20.37 4.47
CA GLU A 57 10.68 -21.21 5.68
C GLU A 57 9.98 -22.55 5.42
N SER A 58 9.02 -22.60 4.47
CA SER A 58 8.36 -23.86 4.09
C SER A 58 9.28 -24.83 3.31
N GLU A 59 10.29 -24.30 2.62
CA GLU A 59 11.26 -25.07 1.83
C GLU A 59 12.49 -25.51 2.66
N LEU A 60 12.70 -24.90 3.83
CA LEU A 60 13.87 -25.19 4.66
C LEU A 60 13.77 -26.58 5.30
N LEU A 61 14.88 -27.31 5.26
CA LEU A 61 14.99 -28.59 5.95
C LEU A 61 14.88 -28.41 7.47
N PRO A 62 14.24 -29.35 8.19
CA PRO A 62 14.15 -29.29 9.64
C PRO A 62 15.55 -29.29 10.27
N GLU A 63 15.77 -28.32 11.15
CA GLU A 63 17.03 -28.10 11.85
C GLU A 63 17.23 -29.07 13.02
N TRP A 64 16.20 -29.84 13.36
CA TRP A 64 16.18 -30.73 14.52
C TRP A 64 15.73 -32.12 14.09
N VAL A 65 16.30 -33.14 14.75
CA VAL A 65 15.87 -34.53 14.62
C VAL A 65 15.63 -35.08 16.02
N LEU A 66 14.59 -35.90 16.17
CA LEU A 66 14.36 -36.66 17.40
C LEU A 66 15.31 -37.85 17.41
N GLU A 67 16.01 -38.05 18.52
CA GLU A 67 16.80 -39.27 18.68
C GLU A 67 15.89 -40.51 18.69
N PRO A 68 16.27 -41.61 18.01
CA PRO A 68 15.41 -42.79 17.88
C PRO A 68 14.90 -43.36 19.21
N ASN A 69 15.64 -43.18 20.30
CA ASN A 69 15.39 -43.79 21.60
C ASN A 69 15.29 -42.74 22.74
N SER A 70 15.07 -41.47 22.41
CA SER A 70 15.06 -40.40 23.41
C SER A 70 14.13 -39.27 22.97
N PRO A 71 13.34 -38.66 23.89
CA PRO A 71 12.52 -37.50 23.58
C PRO A 71 13.36 -36.23 23.30
N LYS A 72 14.69 -36.35 23.31
CA LYS A 72 15.61 -35.23 23.11
C LYS A 72 15.71 -34.87 21.64
N LYS A 73 15.47 -33.59 21.35
CA LYS A 73 15.71 -32.99 20.02
C LYS A 73 17.18 -32.62 19.90
N VAL A 74 17.85 -33.15 18.88
CA VAL A 74 19.23 -32.79 18.54
C VAL A 74 19.23 -31.76 17.43
N LEU A 75 19.92 -30.64 17.68
CA LEU A 75 20.14 -29.61 16.67
C LEU A 75 21.19 -30.08 15.66
N LEU A 76 20.82 -30.13 14.40
CA LEU A 76 21.73 -30.35 13.29
C LEU A 76 22.41 -29.02 12.92
N LYS A 77 23.55 -28.74 13.56
CA LYS A 77 24.29 -27.48 13.42
C LYS A 77 24.60 -27.11 11.96
N ASP A 78 24.95 -28.10 11.13
CA ASP A 78 25.25 -27.86 9.71
C ASP A 78 24.01 -27.46 8.91
N ARG A 79 22.84 -28.04 9.22
CA ARG A 79 21.57 -27.66 8.59
C ARG A 79 21.14 -26.27 9.02
N LYS A 80 21.24 -25.97 10.32
CA LYS A 80 21.00 -24.61 10.83
C LYS A 80 21.87 -23.58 10.14
N ARG A 81 23.18 -23.85 9.99
CA ARG A 81 24.11 -22.94 9.32
C ARG A 81 23.73 -22.70 7.84
N LYS A 82 23.30 -23.75 7.13
CA LYS A 82 22.81 -23.63 5.75
C LYS A 82 21.51 -22.83 5.68
N ASN A 83 20.54 -23.14 6.53
CA ASN A 83 19.27 -22.42 6.61
C ASN A 83 19.47 -20.93 6.96
N ASP A 84 20.32 -20.62 7.93
CA ASP A 84 20.65 -19.24 8.32
C ASP A 84 21.34 -18.48 7.18
N SER A 85 22.19 -19.15 6.40
CA SER A 85 22.79 -18.57 5.19
C SER A 85 21.75 -18.25 4.12
N LEU A 86 20.76 -19.12 3.91
CA LEU A 86 19.65 -18.88 2.98
C LEU A 86 18.77 -17.72 3.43
N ARG A 87 18.41 -17.66 4.72
CA ARG A 87 17.68 -16.54 5.32
C ARG A 87 18.44 -15.22 5.13
N LEU A 88 19.75 -15.22 5.37
CA LEU A 88 20.60 -14.03 5.19
C LEU A 88 20.67 -13.59 3.73
N ALA A 89 20.82 -14.54 2.80
CA ALA A 89 20.84 -14.27 1.37
C ALA A 89 19.52 -13.63 0.91
N LEU A 90 18.38 -14.19 1.32
CA LEU A 90 17.06 -13.64 1.01
C LEU A 90 16.88 -12.25 1.61
N ARG A 91 17.21 -12.04 2.90
CA ARG A 91 17.15 -10.72 3.53
C ARG A 91 18.02 -9.69 2.80
N THR A 92 19.21 -10.10 2.37
CA THR A 92 20.12 -9.22 1.63
C THR A 92 19.56 -8.88 0.25
N LYS A 93 18.96 -9.84 -0.44
CA LYS A 93 18.28 -9.63 -1.72
C LYS A 93 17.11 -8.65 -1.57
N LEU A 94 16.19 -8.92 -0.63
CA LEU A 94 15.05 -8.05 -0.33
C LEU A 94 15.51 -6.64 0.09
N LYS A 95 16.60 -6.52 0.86
CA LYS A 95 17.18 -5.22 1.22
C LYS A 95 17.74 -4.49 0.02
N LYS A 96 18.42 -5.18 -0.92
CA LYS A 96 18.92 -4.57 -2.15
C LYS A 96 17.78 -4.09 -3.05
N GLU A 97 16.73 -4.90 -3.23
CA GLU A 97 15.52 -4.52 -3.96
C GLU A 97 14.80 -3.34 -3.29
N ALA A 98 14.69 -3.32 -1.96
CA ALA A 98 14.16 -2.16 -1.25
C ALA A 98 15.07 -0.92 -1.34
N MET A 99 16.36 -1.07 -1.65
CA MET A 99 17.25 0.07 -1.89
C MET A 99 17.16 0.60 -3.32
N THR A 100 16.75 -0.21 -4.32
CA THR A 100 16.54 0.29 -5.69
C THR A 100 15.30 1.17 -5.78
N PHE A 101 14.23 0.82 -5.06
CA PHE A 101 13.04 1.65 -4.95
C PHE A 101 12.39 1.48 -3.57
N ALA A 102 12.21 2.59 -2.86
CA ALA A 102 11.45 2.61 -1.62
C ALA A 102 10.66 3.90 -1.47
N VAL A 103 9.41 3.77 -1.03
CA VAL A 103 8.61 4.90 -0.56
C VAL A 103 8.42 4.74 0.92
N LYS A 104 8.73 5.78 1.69
CA LYS A 104 8.62 5.74 3.15
C LYS A 104 8.13 7.06 3.71
N THR A 105 7.46 6.97 4.84
CA THR A 105 7.13 8.15 5.64
C THR A 105 8.29 8.50 6.54
N LYS A 106 8.77 9.74 6.42
CA LYS A 106 9.72 10.32 7.34
C LYS A 106 8.95 11.08 8.41
N TYR A 107 8.93 10.50 9.60
CA TYR A 107 8.35 11.12 10.78
C TYR A 107 9.26 12.23 11.32
N PRO A 108 8.69 13.37 11.71
CA PRO A 108 9.47 14.49 12.24
C PRO A 108 10.12 14.08 13.55
N LYS A 109 11.41 14.40 13.71
CA LYS A 109 12.12 14.17 14.97
C LYS A 109 12.00 15.35 15.92
N LYS A 110 11.75 16.55 15.36
CA LYS A 110 11.58 17.80 16.09
C LYS A 110 10.14 18.29 15.96
N PRO A 111 9.60 19.01 16.96
CA PRO A 111 8.20 19.49 16.94
C PRO A 111 7.84 20.38 15.75
N ASN A 112 8.82 21.12 15.19
CA ASN A 112 8.60 22.05 14.07
C ASN A 112 8.74 21.38 12.68
N GLU A 113 9.13 20.11 12.63
CA GLU A 113 9.26 19.38 11.36
C GLU A 113 7.90 18.79 10.95
N LYS A 114 7.62 18.79 9.65
CA LYS A 114 6.41 18.16 9.09
C LYS A 114 6.72 16.71 8.74
N ILE A 115 5.72 15.83 8.86
CA ILE A 115 5.79 14.47 8.29
C ILE A 115 5.98 14.60 6.77
N GLN A 116 6.93 13.87 6.20
CA GLN A 116 7.20 13.85 4.76
C GLN A 116 6.95 12.47 4.16
N LEU A 117 6.45 12.40 2.94
CA LEU A 117 6.52 11.20 2.11
C LEU A 117 7.78 11.30 1.25
N CYS A 118 8.67 10.32 1.39
CA CYS A 118 9.93 10.28 0.65
C CYS A 118 9.97 9.09 -0.29
N ILE A 119 10.33 9.35 -1.54
CA ILE A 119 10.58 8.36 -2.60
C ILE A 119 12.09 8.30 -2.78
N ASN A 120 12.68 7.13 -2.58
CA ASN A 120 14.08 6.85 -2.86
C ASN A 120 14.17 5.95 -4.08
N ILE A 121 14.98 6.35 -5.05
CA ILE A 121 15.25 5.59 -6.26
C ILE A 121 16.76 5.48 -6.40
N SER A 122 17.26 4.26 -6.63
CA SER A 122 18.67 4.02 -6.92
C SER A 122 18.81 3.37 -8.29
N ALA A 123 19.66 3.95 -9.14
CA ALA A 123 20.05 3.39 -10.41
C ALA A 123 21.57 3.27 -10.48
N LYS A 124 22.05 2.03 -10.62
CA LYS A 124 23.48 1.67 -10.63
C LYS A 124 24.23 2.30 -9.45
N ASP A 125 25.01 3.35 -9.74
CA ASP A 125 25.92 4.02 -8.79
C ASP A 125 25.33 5.32 -8.21
N THR A 126 24.12 5.70 -8.62
CA THR A 126 23.48 6.95 -8.22
C THR A 126 22.17 6.69 -7.48
N ASN A 127 21.87 7.57 -6.54
CA ASN A 127 20.59 7.56 -5.84
C ASN A 127 19.99 8.96 -5.81
N ILE A 128 18.66 9.00 -5.83
CA ILE A 128 17.90 10.22 -5.65
C ILE A 128 16.80 9.98 -4.63
N THR A 129 16.71 10.88 -3.67
CA THR A 129 15.64 10.91 -2.69
C THR A 129 14.81 12.18 -2.90
N TYR A 130 13.52 12.02 -3.13
CA TYR A 130 12.56 13.11 -3.24
C TYR A 130 11.58 13.05 -2.07
N CYS A 131 11.50 14.12 -1.27
CA CYS A 131 10.62 14.20 -0.11
C CYS A 131 9.60 15.34 -0.27
N VAL A 132 8.32 15.03 -0.06
CA VAL A 132 7.23 16.01 -0.14
C VAL A 132 6.75 16.37 1.26
N ASN A 133 6.82 17.66 1.60
CA ASN A 133 6.38 18.23 2.88
C ASN A 133 4.86 18.19 3.08
N ASP A 134 4.11 18.24 1.99
CA ASP A 134 2.65 18.40 1.97
C ASP A 134 1.91 17.10 1.61
N SER A 135 2.50 15.95 1.91
CA SER A 135 1.79 14.71 1.67
C SER A 135 0.70 14.58 2.73
N ILE A 136 -0.57 14.76 2.40
CA ILE A 136 -1.64 14.22 3.25
C ILE A 136 -1.41 12.72 3.48
N CYS A 137 -0.67 12.05 2.60
CA CYS A 137 -0.18 10.68 2.74
C CYS A 137 0.84 10.49 3.87
N LYS A 138 0.68 9.38 4.60
CA LYS A 138 1.60 8.70 5.50
C LYS A 138 1.50 7.19 5.23
N ASP A 139 2.47 6.42 5.70
CA ASP A 139 2.49 4.95 5.67
C ASP A 139 2.05 4.39 4.30
N PRO A 140 2.90 4.50 3.27
CA PRO A 140 2.54 3.99 1.94
C PRO A 140 2.26 2.50 2.03
N GLU A 141 1.08 2.09 1.57
CA GLU A 141 0.67 0.69 1.55
C GLU A 141 1.11 0.03 0.24
N VAL A 142 0.86 0.71 -0.88
CA VAL A 142 1.25 0.26 -2.21
C VAL A 142 2.14 1.30 -2.86
N ALA A 143 3.35 0.92 -3.22
CA ALA A 143 4.25 1.75 -4.01
C ALA A 143 4.82 0.92 -5.17
N LYS A 144 4.68 1.42 -6.40
CA LYS A 144 5.12 0.72 -7.61
C LYS A 144 5.71 1.70 -8.61
N VAL A 145 6.78 1.29 -9.29
CA VAL A 145 7.24 1.96 -10.52
C VAL A 145 6.38 1.41 -11.66
N LEU A 146 5.50 2.24 -12.22
CA LEU A 146 4.62 1.87 -13.33
C LEU A 146 5.36 1.87 -14.66
N TYR A 147 6.26 2.84 -14.85
CA TYR A 147 7.02 3.02 -16.08
C TYR A 147 8.43 3.45 -15.77
N GLU A 148 9.39 2.93 -16.53
CA GLU A 148 10.79 3.34 -16.53
C GLU A 148 11.36 3.23 -17.95
N LYS A 149 11.93 4.31 -18.47
CA LYS A 149 12.66 4.30 -19.74
C LYS A 149 13.85 5.24 -19.66
N SER A 150 15.00 4.78 -20.10
CA SER A 150 16.21 5.60 -20.20
C SER A 150 16.42 6.04 -21.65
N VAL A 151 16.62 7.34 -21.86
CA VAL A 151 16.92 7.96 -23.15
C VAL A 151 18.16 8.84 -22.97
N GLY A 152 19.30 8.38 -23.47
CA GLY A 152 20.59 9.00 -23.19
C GLY A 152 20.90 9.02 -21.69
N ASP A 153 21.28 10.19 -21.16
CA ASP A 153 21.60 10.40 -19.74
C ASP A 153 20.36 10.58 -18.85
N THR A 154 19.15 10.63 -19.45
CA THR A 154 17.89 10.89 -18.73
C THR A 154 17.05 9.63 -18.58
N THR A 155 16.68 9.30 -17.36
CA THR A 155 15.71 8.26 -17.01
C THR A 155 14.37 8.90 -16.67
N PHE A 156 13.32 8.47 -17.37
CA PHE A 156 11.94 8.87 -17.12
C PHE A 156 11.24 7.77 -16.32
N MET A 157 10.57 8.16 -15.23
CA MET A 157 9.89 7.23 -14.35
C MET A 157 8.50 7.74 -13.99
N LEU A 158 7.52 6.83 -14.01
CA LEU A 158 6.19 7.06 -13.45
C LEU A 158 6.03 6.15 -12.22
N VAL A 159 5.81 6.76 -11.08
CA VAL A 159 5.67 6.08 -9.78
C VAL A 159 4.25 6.25 -9.28
N TYR A 160 3.64 5.12 -8.92
CA TYR A 160 2.35 5.05 -8.25
C TYR A 160 2.57 4.86 -6.76
N VAL A 161 1.85 5.66 -5.96
CA VAL A 161 1.82 5.54 -4.52
C VAL A 161 0.38 5.62 -4.05
N ASP A 162 -0.05 4.59 -3.34
CA ASP A 162 -1.26 4.59 -2.53
C ASP A 162 -0.88 4.50 -1.06
N ALA A 163 -1.42 5.41 -0.25
CA ALA A 163 -0.96 5.62 1.11
C ALA A 163 -2.08 6.13 2.01
N PHE A 164 -2.00 5.78 3.29
CA PHE A 164 -2.95 6.25 4.30
C PHE A 164 -2.91 7.77 4.44
N THR A 165 -4.04 8.39 4.72
CA THR A 165 -4.09 9.81 4.99
C THR A 165 -3.75 10.14 6.46
N LYS A 166 -3.11 11.30 6.69
CA LYS A 166 -2.63 11.78 8.00
C LYS A 166 -3.74 12.14 8.98
N SER A 167 -5.00 12.15 8.57
CA SER A 167 -6.07 12.81 9.33
C SER A 167 -6.26 12.22 10.72
N LYS A 168 -5.98 13.07 11.73
CA LYS A 168 -6.53 12.99 13.11
C LYS A 168 -7.75 13.91 13.27
N SER A 169 -8.14 14.64 12.23
CA SER A 169 -9.04 15.79 12.30
C SER A 169 -10.36 15.61 11.54
N ASP A 170 -10.58 14.45 10.92
CA ASP A 170 -11.89 14.11 10.38
C ASP A 170 -12.66 13.28 11.41
N PRO A 171 -13.86 13.70 11.84
CA PRO A 171 -14.74 12.93 12.71
C PRO A 171 -15.37 11.77 11.93
N GLY A 172 -14.54 10.87 11.38
CA GLY A 172 -14.99 9.68 10.64
C GLY A 172 -15.45 9.91 9.19
N LEU A 173 -15.38 11.14 8.65
CA LEU A 173 -15.80 11.43 7.27
C LEU A 173 -15.02 10.62 6.22
N CYS A 174 -13.73 10.41 6.46
CA CYS A 174 -12.87 9.66 5.53
C CYS A 174 -12.26 8.39 6.15
N ASN A 175 -12.60 7.98 7.38
CA ASN A 175 -12.17 6.72 8.03
C ASN A 175 -10.75 6.22 7.67
N ALA A 176 -9.70 7.05 7.87
CA ALA A 176 -8.33 6.70 7.47
C ALA A 176 -8.18 6.34 5.97
N GLY A 177 -8.91 7.04 5.10
CA GLY A 177 -8.98 6.78 3.67
C GLY A 177 -7.62 6.90 3.00
N HIS A 178 -7.51 6.29 1.83
CA HIS A 178 -6.29 6.28 1.05
C HIS A 178 -6.23 7.52 0.16
N GLU A 179 -5.01 8.01 -0.07
CA GLU A 179 -4.73 8.99 -1.10
C GLU A 179 -3.74 8.37 -2.10
N THR A 180 -4.19 8.32 -3.35
CA THR A 180 -3.45 7.80 -4.47
C THR A 180 -2.82 8.94 -5.26
N LYS A 181 -1.51 8.83 -5.50
CA LYS A 181 -0.71 9.82 -6.21
C LYS A 181 0.12 9.16 -7.30
N LEU A 182 0.30 9.93 -8.36
CA LEU A 182 1.30 9.68 -9.39
C LEU A 182 2.42 10.70 -9.27
N PHE A 183 3.64 10.19 -9.29
CA PHE A 183 4.87 10.97 -9.34
C PHE A 183 5.59 10.65 -10.64
N PHE A 184 5.74 11.65 -11.48
CA PHE A 184 6.55 11.55 -12.68
C PHE A 184 7.91 12.21 -12.43
N ALA A 185 8.98 11.45 -12.64
CA ALA A 185 10.34 11.92 -12.50
C ALA A 185 11.04 11.92 -13.86
N ARG A 186 11.61 13.07 -14.23
CA ARG A 186 12.61 13.18 -15.29
C ARG A 186 13.97 13.32 -14.61
N TRP A 187 14.74 12.25 -14.54
CA TRP A 187 15.99 12.19 -13.81
C TRP A 187 17.19 12.13 -14.75
N ASN A 188 18.03 13.16 -14.74
CA ASN A 188 19.34 13.09 -15.36
C ASN A 188 20.29 12.38 -14.40
N THR A 189 20.70 11.16 -14.76
CA THR A 189 21.51 10.27 -13.93
C THR A 189 22.96 10.76 -13.81
N LYS A 190 23.49 11.41 -14.86
CA LYS A 190 24.85 11.96 -14.89
C LYS A 190 25.02 13.14 -13.94
N ASP A 191 24.07 14.07 -13.93
CA ASP A 191 24.08 15.24 -13.04
C ASP A 191 23.43 14.97 -11.67
N ASN A 192 22.85 13.78 -11.51
CA ASN A 192 22.00 13.38 -10.40
C ASN A 192 20.92 14.41 -10.02
N LYS A 193 20.26 14.97 -11.04
CA LYS A 193 19.19 15.98 -10.88
C LYS A 193 17.90 15.46 -11.48
N ALA A 194 16.80 15.55 -10.73
CA ALA A 194 15.49 15.19 -11.27
C ALA A 194 14.46 16.30 -11.12
N ILE A 195 13.60 16.39 -12.14
CA ILE A 195 12.41 17.22 -12.14
C ILE A 195 11.23 16.32 -11.84
N TRP A 196 10.47 16.66 -10.79
CA TRP A 196 9.33 15.89 -10.32
C TRP A 196 8.02 16.61 -10.63
N LYS A 197 7.06 15.90 -11.20
CA LYS A 197 5.66 16.33 -11.32
C LYS A 197 4.80 15.38 -10.50
N GLN A 198 3.88 15.92 -9.71
CA GLN A 198 2.96 15.13 -8.87
C GLN A 198 1.52 15.43 -9.27
N LYS A 199 0.69 14.40 -9.39
CA LYS A 199 -0.77 14.53 -9.51
C LYS A 199 -1.46 13.61 -8.50
N THR A 200 -2.45 14.13 -7.79
CA THR A 200 -3.34 13.34 -6.93
C THR A 200 -4.53 12.88 -7.77
N ILE A 201 -4.77 11.57 -7.84
CA ILE A 201 -5.83 10.98 -8.68
C ILE A 201 -6.98 10.40 -7.84
N SER A 202 -6.75 10.15 -6.55
CA SER A 202 -7.78 9.77 -5.58
C SER A 202 -7.40 10.34 -4.23
N SER A 203 -8.35 10.95 -3.52
CA SER A 203 -8.16 11.46 -2.16
C SER A 203 -9.51 11.85 -1.58
N CYS A 204 -9.94 11.15 -0.54
CA CYS A 204 -11.18 11.47 0.17
C CYS A 204 -11.12 12.90 0.77
N ILE A 205 -10.00 13.25 1.42
CA ILE A 205 -9.81 14.56 2.07
C ILE A 205 -9.82 15.72 1.07
N LYS A 206 -9.32 15.49 -0.15
CA LYS A 206 -9.32 16.52 -1.20
C LYS A 206 -10.56 16.48 -2.10
N GLY A 207 -11.53 15.61 -1.81
CA GLY A 207 -12.73 15.40 -2.63
C GLY A 207 -12.39 14.98 -4.06
N VAL A 208 -11.32 14.19 -4.23
CA VAL A 208 -10.85 13.68 -5.52
C VAL A 208 -11.27 12.22 -5.63
N THR A 209 -12.08 11.89 -6.64
CA THR A 209 -12.50 10.50 -6.91
C THR A 209 -11.97 10.07 -8.25
N ASN A 210 -11.27 8.94 -8.26
CA ASN A 210 -10.81 8.27 -9.45
C ASN A 210 -12.00 7.66 -10.20
N MET A 211 -12.15 8.03 -11.47
CA MET A 211 -13.21 7.56 -12.38
C MET A 211 -12.64 6.67 -13.49
N THR A 212 -11.36 6.31 -13.41
CA THR A 212 -10.69 5.45 -14.38
C THR A 212 -11.27 4.04 -14.32
N LYS A 213 -11.57 3.45 -15.48
CA LYS A 213 -12.19 2.12 -15.58
C LYS A 213 -11.25 1.01 -15.09
N GLU A 214 -9.98 1.11 -15.43
CA GLU A 214 -8.96 0.13 -15.06
C GLU A 214 -8.16 0.59 -13.85
N PRO A 215 -7.84 -0.30 -12.91
CA PRO A 215 -6.95 0.03 -11.80
C PRO A 215 -5.58 0.47 -12.32
N VAL A 216 -5.17 1.69 -11.98
CA VAL A 216 -3.91 2.30 -12.44
C VAL A 216 -2.69 1.45 -12.08
N ALA A 217 -2.74 0.73 -10.96
CA ALA A 217 -1.69 -0.18 -10.51
C ALA A 217 -1.48 -1.39 -11.44
N ASN A 218 -2.46 -1.71 -12.29
CA ASN A 218 -2.47 -2.85 -13.21
C ASN A 218 -2.35 -2.44 -14.67
N TRP A 219 -2.05 -1.17 -14.95
CA TRP A 219 -1.86 -0.69 -16.32
C TRP A 219 -0.74 -1.46 -17.05
N ASP A 220 -0.97 -1.71 -18.34
CA ASP A 220 -0.16 -2.57 -19.21
C ASP A 220 1.23 -2.03 -19.57
N LYS A 221 1.54 -0.78 -19.18
CA LYS A 221 2.81 -0.07 -19.40
C LYS A 221 3.12 0.28 -20.87
N SER A 222 2.26 -0.10 -21.80
CA SER A 222 2.51 -0.01 -23.24
C SER A 222 1.48 0.84 -23.98
N SER A 223 0.22 0.80 -23.55
CA SER A 223 -0.82 1.70 -24.06
C SER A 223 -0.73 3.06 -23.40
N VAL A 224 -1.32 4.08 -24.01
CA VAL A 224 -1.45 5.40 -23.37
C VAL A 224 -2.25 5.28 -22.08
N LEU A 225 -1.65 5.71 -20.96
CA LEU A 225 -2.34 5.78 -19.68
C LEU A 225 -3.28 6.99 -19.66
N ASN A 226 -4.58 6.73 -19.74
CA ASN A 226 -5.62 7.73 -19.59
C ASN A 226 -6.27 7.60 -18.22
N LEU A 227 -6.24 8.68 -17.45
CA LEU A 227 -6.79 8.71 -16.10
C LEU A 227 -7.82 9.82 -16.00
N SER A 228 -9.02 9.46 -15.58
CA SER A 228 -10.09 10.43 -15.35
C SER A 228 -10.36 10.51 -13.86
N TYR A 229 -10.44 11.71 -13.33
CA TYR A 229 -10.88 11.93 -11.95
C TYR A 229 -11.71 13.20 -11.87
N HIS A 230 -12.65 13.25 -10.93
CA HIS A 230 -13.35 14.50 -10.62
C HIS A 230 -12.77 15.11 -9.33
N LYS A 231 -12.85 16.43 -9.21
CA LYS A 231 -12.57 17.16 -7.96
C LYS A 231 -13.65 18.21 -7.76
N GLY A 232 -14.57 17.96 -6.82
CA GLY A 232 -15.80 18.74 -6.71
C GLY A 232 -16.64 18.61 -7.99
N SER A 233 -17.03 19.73 -8.60
CA SER A 233 -17.78 19.76 -9.86
C SER A 233 -16.92 19.68 -11.13
N ASN A 234 -15.60 19.68 -11.00
CA ASN A 234 -14.69 19.71 -12.15
C ASN A 234 -14.20 18.31 -12.53
N PHE A 235 -14.19 18.02 -13.82
CA PHE A 235 -13.58 16.83 -14.40
C PHE A 235 -12.17 17.12 -14.90
N TYR A 236 -11.28 16.17 -14.72
CA TYR A 236 -9.89 16.23 -15.16
C TYR A 236 -9.52 14.91 -15.83
N ASP A 237 -8.90 15.02 -16.99
CA ASP A 237 -8.25 13.92 -17.67
C ASP A 237 -6.73 14.13 -17.63
N LEU A 238 -6.01 13.08 -17.27
CA LEU A 238 -4.56 13.01 -17.38
C LEU A 238 -4.19 11.98 -18.43
N LYS A 239 -3.22 12.34 -19.25
CA LYS A 239 -2.64 11.46 -20.25
C LYS A 239 -1.16 11.26 -19.94
N PHE A 240 -0.69 10.03 -20.03
CA PHE A 240 0.73 9.71 -20.08
C PHE A 240 1.00 8.76 -21.25
N ASP A 241 1.92 9.16 -22.11
CA ASP A 241 2.29 8.42 -23.31
C ASP A 241 3.66 7.76 -23.12
N PRO A 242 3.74 6.42 -23.10
CA PRO A 242 5.01 5.71 -22.91
C PRO A 242 5.97 5.81 -24.11
N GLU A 243 5.47 6.15 -25.30
CA GLU A 243 6.31 6.38 -26.48
C GLU A 243 6.99 7.74 -26.43
N HIS A 244 6.27 8.74 -25.88
CA HIS A 244 6.71 10.12 -25.70
C HIS A 244 6.85 10.53 -24.21
N PRO A 245 7.71 9.84 -23.42
CA PRO A 245 7.84 10.10 -22.00
C PRO A 245 8.35 11.51 -21.68
N GLU A 246 9.02 12.19 -22.62
CA GLU A 246 9.51 13.56 -22.48
C GLU A 246 8.40 14.58 -22.19
N LEU A 247 7.17 14.29 -22.62
CA LEU A 247 5.99 15.11 -22.37
C LEU A 247 5.51 14.99 -20.91
N GLY A 248 5.84 13.88 -20.25
CA GLY A 248 5.42 13.55 -18.89
C GLY A 248 3.90 13.43 -18.76
N ILE A 249 3.39 13.64 -17.54
CA ILE A 249 1.94 13.68 -17.30
C ILE A 249 1.37 14.97 -17.89
N GLN A 250 0.45 14.82 -18.84
CA GLN A 250 -0.24 15.91 -19.52
C GLN A 250 -1.65 16.07 -18.94
N SER A 251 -2.14 17.31 -18.88
CA SER A 251 -3.57 17.59 -18.68
C SER A 251 -4.06 18.57 -19.74
N PRO A 252 -5.33 18.51 -20.19
CA PRO A 252 -5.87 19.43 -21.19
C PRO A 252 -5.76 20.91 -20.80
N LYS A 253 -5.69 21.20 -19.50
CA LYS A 253 -5.51 22.56 -18.97
C LYS A 253 -4.05 23.03 -18.96
N ASP A 254 -3.09 22.11 -19.07
CA ASP A 254 -1.65 22.45 -19.15
C ASP A 254 -1.23 22.78 -20.60
N SER A 255 -2.09 22.56 -21.60
CA SER A 255 -1.85 22.89 -23.02
C SER A 255 -2.32 24.28 -23.45
N GLU A 256 -2.91 25.07 -22.55
CA GLU A 256 -3.15 26.49 -22.83
C GLU A 256 -1.84 27.26 -22.60
N PRO A 257 -1.33 28.01 -23.60
CA PRO A 257 -0.18 28.87 -23.41
C PRO A 257 -0.52 29.91 -22.35
N LYS A 258 0.28 29.98 -21.29
CA LYS A 258 0.28 31.10 -20.34
C LYS A 258 0.95 32.32 -20.95
#